data_AF-A0AAN0LYS1-F1
#
_entry.id   AF-A0AAN0LYS1-F1
#
_cell.length_a   1.000
_cell.length_b   1.000
_cell.length_c   1.000
_cell.angle_alpha   90.00
_cell.angle_beta   90.00
_cell.angle_gamma   90.00
#
_symmetry.space_group_name_H-M   'P 1'
#
loop_
_entity.id
_entity.type
_entity.pdbx_description
1 polymer ?
#
loop_
_entity_poly.entity_id
_entity_poly.type
_entity_poly.pdbx_seq_one_letter_code
_entity_poly.pdbx_strand_id
1 'polypeptide(L)' 'MMTKDIARLLRETNKPVIVVVNKVDDIQFQADIYEFYALGYDEPMAVSSLHGIGVGDLLDTIIRKLPKRV' A
#
# COMPACT_ATOMS: atom_id res chain seq x y z
N MET A 1 2.17 -4.80 -12.06
CA MET A 1 3.32 -3.87 -12.05
C MET A 1 2.76 -2.46 -12.11
N MET A 2 2.88 -1.67 -11.03
CA MET A 2 2.46 -0.27 -11.01
C MET A 2 3.54 0.59 -11.67
N THR A 3 3.20 1.35 -12.70
CA THR A 3 4.15 2.24 -13.36
C THR A 3 4.28 3.55 -12.58
N LYS A 4 5.49 4.14 -12.49
CA LYS A 4 5.76 5.42 -11.80
C LYS A 4 4.81 6.56 -12.23
N ASP A 5 4.27 6.49 -13.43
CA ASP A 5 3.31 7.47 -13.97
C ASP A 5 1.98 7.47 -13.21
N ILE A 6 1.47 6.29 -12.83
CA ILE A 6 0.24 6.17 -12.04
C ILE A 6 0.46 6.76 -10.64
N ALA A 7 1.62 6.47 -10.04
CA ALA A 7 2.01 7.05 -8.76
C ALA A 7 2.08 8.58 -8.83
N ARG A 8 2.57 9.16 -9.93
CA ARG A 8 2.57 10.62 -10.13
C ARG A 8 1.15 11.17 -10.26
N LEU A 9 0.31 10.57 -11.10
CA LEU A 9 -1.07 11.01 -11.30
C LEU A 9 -1.84 11.05 -9.98
N LEU A 10 -1.70 10.00 -9.15
CA LEU A 10 -2.40 9.91 -7.88
C LEU A 10 -1.95 11.00 -6.88
N ARG A 11 -0.67 11.42 -6.90
CA ARG A 11 -0.20 12.55 -6.08
C ARG A 11 -0.89 13.86 -6.43
N GLU A 12 -1.19 14.09 -7.70
CA GLU A 12 -1.84 15.32 -8.17
C GLU A 12 -3.29 15.43 -7.70
N THR A 13 -3.90 14.33 -7.25
CA THR A 13 -5.32 14.30 -6.81
C THR A 13 -5.56 14.84 -5.40
N ASN A 14 -4.52 15.07 -4.59
CA ASN A 14 -4.63 15.46 -3.17
C ASN A 14 -5.51 14.53 -2.31
N LYS A 15 -5.70 13.27 -2.73
CA LYS A 15 -6.42 12.26 -1.95
C LYS A 15 -5.42 11.41 -1.14
N PRO A 16 -5.83 10.86 0.02
CA PRO A 16 -5.03 9.87 0.71
C PRO A 16 -4.79 8.65 -0.19
N VAL A 17 -3.53 8.26 -0.37
CA VAL A 17 -3.13 7.07 -1.14
C VAL A 17 -2.42 6.10 -0.20
N ILE A 18 -2.73 4.82 -0.32
CA ILE A 18 -2.06 3.73 0.39
C ILE A 18 -1.42 2.83 -0.67
N VAL A 19 -0.11 2.61 -0.56
CA VAL A 19 0.59 1.66 -1.43
C VAL A 19 0.55 0.29 -0.79
N VAL A 20 -0.02 -0.68 -1.50
CA VAL A 20 -0.18 -2.05 -1.03
C VAL A 20 0.53 -3.00 -2.00
N VAL A 21 1.54 -3.70 -1.51
CA VAL A 21 2.25 -4.75 -2.23
C VAL A 21 1.57 -6.07 -1.91
N ASN A 22 0.88 -6.63 -2.91
CA ASN A 22 0.15 -7.88 -2.75
C ASN A 22 1.01 -9.08 -3.19
N LYS A 23 0.61 -10.29 -2.75
CA LYS A 23 1.29 -11.59 -2.98
C LYS A 23 2.56 -11.78 -2.16
N VAL A 24 2.64 -11.13 -0.99
CA VAL A 24 3.71 -11.38 -0.02
C VAL A 24 3.36 -12.64 0.77
N ASP A 25 3.53 -13.79 0.11
CA ASP A 25 3.12 -15.10 0.62
C ASP A 25 4.21 -15.73 1.52
N ASP A 26 5.45 -15.22 1.44
CA ASP A 26 6.61 -15.66 2.22
C ASP A 26 7.46 -14.43 2.64
N ILE A 27 8.16 -14.54 3.77
CA ILE A 27 9.05 -13.51 4.34
C ILE A 27 10.14 -13.12 3.34
N GLN A 28 10.54 -14.03 2.44
CA GLN A 28 11.52 -13.77 1.39
C GLN A 28 11.10 -12.64 0.43
N PHE A 29 9.79 -12.40 0.26
CA PHE A 29 9.26 -11.35 -0.60
C PHE A 29 9.20 -9.98 0.09
N GLN A 30 9.60 -9.86 1.36
CA GLN A 30 9.71 -8.55 2.01
C GLN A 30 10.78 -7.66 1.35
N ALA A 31 11.81 -8.26 0.77
CA ALA A 31 12.83 -7.52 0.03
C ALA A 31 12.25 -6.79 -1.19
N ASP A 32 11.22 -7.37 -1.82
CA ASP A 32 10.53 -6.79 -2.98
C ASP A 32 9.66 -5.59 -2.60
N ILE A 33 9.48 -5.30 -1.30
CA ILE A 33 8.77 -4.09 -0.86
C ILE A 33 9.66 -2.86 -1.03
N TYR A 34 10.99 -3.02 -0.92
CA TYR A 34 11.93 -1.88 -0.92
C TYR A 34 11.88 -1.08 -2.22
N GLU A 35 11.62 -1.71 -3.37
CA GLU A 35 11.49 -0.98 -4.64
C GLU A 35 10.29 -0.01 -4.65
N PHE A 36 9.25 -0.29 -3.87
CA PHE A 36 8.04 0.53 -3.83
C PHE A 36 8.21 1.81 -3.02
N TYR A 37 9.26 1.92 -2.18
CA TYR A 37 9.65 3.19 -1.56
C TYR A 37 10.03 4.24 -2.61
N ALA A 38 10.56 3.81 -3.76
CA ALA A 38 10.88 4.72 -4.86
C ALA A 38 9.64 5.42 -5.46
N LEU A 39 8.43 4.97 -5.11
CA LEU A 39 7.20 5.65 -5.49
C LEU A 39 6.97 6.94 -4.69
N GLY A 40 7.68 7.20 -3.59
CA GLY A 40 7.59 8.48 -2.85
C GLY A 40 6.26 8.70 -2.12
N TYR A 41 5.63 7.61 -1.66
CA TYR A 41 4.49 7.61 -0.74
C TYR A 41 4.94 7.23 0.68
N ASP A 42 3.99 7.21 1.62
CA ASP A 42 4.17 6.58 2.94
C ASP A 42 4.64 5.12 2.80
N GLU A 43 5.04 4.52 3.93
CA GLU A 43 5.52 3.13 4.00
C GLU A 43 4.59 2.14 3.27
N PRO A 44 5.08 1.43 2.24
CA PRO A 44 4.29 0.43 1.53
C PRO A 44 3.91 -0.73 2.44
N MET A 45 2.64 -1.15 2.38
CA MET A 45 2.12 -2.25 3.19
C MET A 45 2.20 -3.57 2.42
N ALA A 46 2.77 -4.60 3.04
CA ALA A 46 2.75 -5.96 2.51
C ALA A 46 1.47 -6.69 2.88
N VAL A 47 0.86 -7.34 1.89
CA VAL A 47 -0.29 -8.21 2.10
C VAL A 47 -0.19 -9.49 1.26
N SER A 48 -0.81 -10.55 1.77
CA SER A 48 -1.22 -11.69 0.96
C SER A 48 -2.74 -11.76 1.00
N SER A 49 -3.38 -11.40 -0.11
CA SER A 49 -4.84 -11.60 -0.23
C SER A 49 -5.23 -13.08 -0.20
N LEU A 50 -4.32 -13.99 -0.58
CA LEU A 50 -4.58 -15.42 -0.63
C LEU A 50 -4.53 -16.06 0.76
N HIS A 51 -3.53 -15.69 1.56
CA HIS A 51 -3.30 -16.26 2.89
C HIS A 51 -3.80 -15.38 4.04
N GLY A 52 -4.36 -14.20 3.73
CA GLY A 52 -4.90 -13.26 4.71
C GLY A 52 -3.84 -12.47 5.49
N ILE A 53 -2.59 -12.49 5.06
CA ILE A 53 -1.47 -11.81 5.74
C ILE A 53 -1.58 -10.29 5.52
N GLY A 54 -1.39 -9.50 6.59
CA GLY A 54 -1.37 -8.02 6.54
C GLY A 54 -2.72 -7.36 6.22
N VAL A 55 -3.78 -8.14 5.96
CA VAL A 55 -5.10 -7.61 5.59
C VAL A 55 -5.74 -6.84 6.75
N GLY A 56 -5.60 -7.31 7.99
CA GLY A 56 -6.10 -6.61 9.18
C GLY A 56 -5.47 -5.22 9.34
N ASP A 57 -4.14 -5.14 9.27
CA ASP A 57 -3.41 -3.87 9.37
C ASP A 57 -3.78 -2.90 8.25
N LEU A 58 -3.99 -3.42 7.04
CA LEU A 58 -4.47 -2.64 5.90
C LEU A 58 -5.86 -2.05 6.18
N LEU A 59 -6.80 -2.87 6.68
CA LEU A 59 -8.14 -2.41 7.02
C LEU A 59 -8.11 -1.32 8.09
N ASP A 60 -7.31 -1.50 9.14
CA ASP A 60 -7.14 -0.51 10.20
C ASP A 60 -6.56 0.81 9.65
N THR A 61 -5.62 0.72 8.71
CA THR A 61 -5.03 1.90 8.05
C THR A 61 -6.05 2.64 7.19
N ILE A 62 -6.89 1.90 6.46
CA ILE A 62 -8.00 2.48 5.69
C ILE A 62 -8.94 3.22 6.63
N ILE A 63 -9.39 2.58 7.72
CA ILE A 63 -10.32 3.20 8.68
C ILE A 63 -9.71 4.49 9.26
N ARG A 64 -8.42 4.49 9.60
CA ARG A 64 -7.73 5.69 10.12
C ARG A 64 -7.66 6.85 9.11
N LYS A 65 -7.56 6.56 7.80
CA LYS A 65 -7.46 7.57 6.74
C LYS A 65 -8.83 8.04 6.21
N LEU A 66 -9.92 7.39 6.58
CA LEU A 66 -11.27 7.84 6.23
C LEU A 66 -11.59 9.18 6.94
N PRO A 67 -12.35 10.08 6.31
CA PRO A 67 -12.84 11.28 6.97
C PRO A 67 -13.67 10.89 8.19
N LYS A 68 -13.50 11.62 9.30
CA LYS A 68 -14.34 11.43 10.48
C LYS A 68 -15.79 11.64 10.07
N ARG A 69 -16.67 10.71 10.46
CA ARG A 69 -18.12 10.93 10.31
C ARG A 69 -18.46 12.21 11.07
N VAL A 70 -19.04 13.16 10.35
CA VAL A 70 -19.66 14.38 10.91
C VAL A 70 -21.00 13.99 11.51
#